data_AF-A0A9C9XPI1-F1
#
_entry.id   AF-A0A9C9XPI1-F1
#
_cell.length_a   1.000
_cell.length_b   1.000
_cell.length_c   1.000
_cell.angle_alpha   90.00
_cell.angle_beta   90.00
_cell.angle_gamma   90.00
#
_symmetry.space_group_name_H-M   'P 1'
#
loop_
_entity.id
_entity.type
_entity.pdbx_description
1 polymer ?
#
loop_
_entity_poly.entity_id
_entity_poly.type
_entity_poly.pdbx_seq_one_letter_code
_entity_poly.pdbx_strand_id
1 'polypeptide(L)'
;PLSREQFDRISAYARGVLARDDLFEERIRAGRIRDCHGDLYSANICLADKVYIYDCIEFNDRFRYCDVASDVAFLAMDLDFHDLSDLGAYFIERFGNQSGDQGLGAMLDFYKCYRAYVRGKIGLFTAADPAVDASVRQANLEAAARYFRLADSYASRG
;
A
#
# COMPACT_ATOMS: atom_id res chain seq x y z
N PRO A 1 -1.87 -4.51 18.06
CA PRO A 1 -3.18 -3.81 18.15
C PRO A 1 -2.99 -2.29 18.19
N LEU A 2 -3.60 -1.58 17.23
CA LEU A 2 -3.49 -0.14 17.00
C LEU A 2 -3.93 0.69 18.22
N SER A 3 -3.11 1.65 18.67
CA SER A 3 -3.52 2.57 19.74
C SER A 3 -4.47 3.65 19.22
N ARG A 4 -5.22 4.30 20.13
CA ARG A 4 -6.10 5.41 19.77
C ARG A 4 -5.33 6.58 19.16
N GLU A 5 -4.17 6.90 19.73
CA GLU A 5 -3.30 7.96 19.22
C GLU A 5 -2.80 7.66 17.80
N GLN A 6 -2.35 6.42 17.53
CA GLN A 6 -1.94 6.01 16.19
C GLN A 6 -3.10 6.09 15.20
N PHE A 7 -4.30 5.65 15.61
CA PHE A 7 -5.50 5.76 14.79
C PHE A 7 -5.82 7.22 14.45
N ASP A 8 -5.82 8.10 15.44
CA ASP A 8 -6.13 9.52 15.26
C ASP A 8 -5.13 10.18 14.31
N ARG A 9 -3.82 9.88 14.44
CA ARG A 9 -2.77 10.38 13.55
C ARG A 9 -2.93 9.90 12.12
N ILE A 10 -3.03 8.57 11.91
CA ILE A 10 -3.23 7.96 10.58
C ILE A 10 -4.49 8.54 9.92
N SER A 11 -5.58 8.65 10.69
CA SER A 11 -6.85 9.12 10.17
C SER A 11 -6.84 10.62 9.85
N ALA A 12 -6.18 11.44 10.67
CA ALA A 12 -6.00 12.86 10.39
C ALA A 12 -5.15 13.09 9.14
N TYR A 13 -4.02 12.39 9.01
CA TYR A 13 -3.17 12.45 7.82
C TYR A 13 -3.94 12.06 6.55
N ALA A 14 -4.61 10.90 6.56
CA ALA A 14 -5.37 10.45 5.40
C ALA A 14 -6.48 11.44 5.00
N ARG A 15 -7.21 12.00 5.96
CA ARG A 15 -8.22 13.04 5.69
C ARG A 15 -7.60 14.33 5.16
N GLY A 16 -6.44 14.72 5.67
CA GLY A 16 -5.71 15.90 5.21
C GLY A 16 -5.30 15.78 3.74
N VAL A 17 -4.75 14.63 3.33
CA VAL A 17 -4.43 14.37 1.92
C VAL A 17 -5.69 14.29 1.08
N LEU A 18 -6.74 13.58 1.54
CA LEU A 18 -8.01 13.48 0.80
C LEU A 18 -8.75 14.81 0.61
N ALA A 19 -8.46 15.83 1.43
CA ALA A 19 -9.00 17.17 1.25
C ALA A 19 -8.25 18.02 0.19
N ARG A 20 -7.18 17.48 -0.41
CA ARG A 20 -6.37 18.11 -1.46
C ARG A 20 -6.79 17.62 -2.83
N ASP A 21 -7.99 18.04 -3.26
CA ASP A 21 -8.56 17.67 -4.56
C ASP A 21 -7.60 17.98 -5.72
N ASP A 22 -6.81 19.05 -5.60
CA ASP A 22 -5.80 19.47 -6.56
C ASP A 22 -4.79 18.37 -6.89
N LEU A 23 -4.31 17.64 -5.87
CA LEU A 23 -3.36 16.54 -6.05
C LEU A 23 -3.98 15.44 -6.93
N PHE A 24 -5.20 15.01 -6.62
CA PHE A 24 -5.86 13.95 -7.36
C PHE A 24 -6.28 14.38 -8.77
N GLU A 25 -6.73 15.61 -8.95
CA GLU A 25 -7.02 16.19 -10.26
C GLU A 25 -5.78 16.26 -11.16
N GLU A 26 -4.61 16.57 -10.59
CA GLU A 26 -3.34 16.51 -11.32
C GLU A 26 -3.01 15.09 -11.78
N ARG A 27 -3.20 14.08 -10.93
CA ARG A 27 -3.02 12.67 -11.31
C ARG A 27 -3.95 12.29 -12.47
N ILE A 28 -5.20 12.72 -12.43
CA ILE A 28 -6.19 12.50 -13.50
C ILE A 28 -5.75 13.19 -14.80
N ARG A 29 -5.44 14.50 -14.74
CA ARG A 29 -5.00 15.28 -15.91
C ARG A 29 -3.72 14.74 -16.54
N ALA A 30 -2.79 14.24 -15.73
CA ALA A 30 -1.56 13.59 -16.18
C ALA A 30 -1.80 12.16 -16.72
N GLY A 31 -3.06 11.68 -16.74
CA GLY A 31 -3.43 10.35 -17.19
C GLY A 31 -2.80 9.25 -16.35
N ARG A 32 -2.69 9.43 -15.03
CA ARG A 32 -2.12 8.45 -14.10
C ARG A 32 -3.15 7.50 -13.49
N ILE A 33 -4.44 7.72 -13.76
CA ILE A 33 -5.47 6.71 -13.50
C ILE A 33 -5.46 5.71 -14.66
N ARG A 34 -5.11 4.46 -14.37
CA ARG A 34 -4.90 3.40 -15.37
C ARG A 34 -5.54 2.10 -14.92
N ASP A 35 -5.66 1.22 -15.89
CA ASP A 35 -5.93 -0.20 -15.68
C ASP A 35 -4.70 -0.83 -15.00
N CYS A 36 -4.71 -0.88 -13.67
CA CYS A 36 -3.60 -1.30 -12.82
C CYS A 36 -3.83 -2.73 -12.30
N HIS A 37 -2.90 -3.25 -11.50
CA HIS A 37 -3.05 -4.54 -10.84
C HIS A 37 -4.10 -4.51 -9.72
N GLY A 38 -4.15 -3.41 -8.98
CA GLY A 38 -5.06 -3.20 -7.84
C GLY A 38 -4.63 -3.90 -6.54
N ASP A 39 -3.74 -4.89 -6.62
CA ASP A 39 -3.20 -5.68 -5.51
C ASP A 39 -1.71 -6.05 -5.70
N LEU A 40 -0.88 -5.11 -6.18
CA LEU A 40 0.54 -5.38 -6.46
C LEU A 40 1.40 -5.37 -5.19
N TYR A 41 1.73 -6.55 -4.66
CA TYR A 41 2.70 -6.76 -3.57
C TYR A 41 3.51 -8.04 -3.80
N SER A 42 4.55 -8.29 -2.98
CA SER A 42 5.56 -9.31 -3.30
C SER A 42 5.00 -10.73 -3.42
N ALA A 43 3.91 -11.07 -2.72
CA ALA A 43 3.29 -12.40 -2.82
C ALA A 43 2.61 -12.66 -4.19
N ASN A 44 2.40 -11.59 -4.98
CA ASN A 44 1.83 -11.64 -6.33
C ASN A 44 2.92 -11.52 -7.42
N ILE A 45 4.19 -11.69 -7.03
CA ILE A 45 5.35 -11.64 -7.92
C ILE A 45 6.15 -12.94 -7.77
N CYS A 46 6.33 -13.66 -8.88
CA CYS A 46 7.18 -14.85 -8.95
C CYS A 46 8.43 -14.55 -9.79
N LEU A 47 9.61 -14.84 -9.23
CA LEU A 47 10.89 -14.73 -9.92
C LEU A 47 11.31 -16.12 -10.38
N ALA A 48 11.31 -16.35 -11.70
CA ALA A 48 11.77 -17.60 -12.31
C ALA A 48 12.71 -17.29 -13.48
N ASP A 49 12.45 -17.84 -14.67
CA ASP A 49 13.17 -17.49 -15.90
C ASP A 49 12.96 -16.03 -16.32
N LYS A 50 11.86 -15.43 -15.86
CA LYS A 50 11.54 -14.01 -15.93
C LYS A 50 10.72 -13.60 -14.70
N VAL A 51 10.34 -12.33 -14.66
CA VAL A 51 9.41 -11.81 -13.65
C VAL A 51 7.99 -12.11 -14.11
N TYR A 52 7.23 -12.82 -13.27
CA TYR A 52 5.80 -13.03 -13.44
C TYR A 52 5.06 -12.21 -12.38
N ILE A 53 4.03 -11.49 -12.81
CA ILE A 53 3.10 -10.76 -11.94
C ILE A 53 1.72 -11.38 -12.19
N TYR A 54 1.04 -11.82 -11.13
CA TYR A 54 -0.20 -12.60 -11.22
C TYR A 54 -1.17 -12.20 -10.09
N ASP A 55 -2.41 -12.73 -10.14
CA ASP A 55 -3.49 -12.40 -9.19
C ASP A 55 -3.91 -10.92 -9.23
N CYS A 56 -4.01 -10.38 -10.44
CA CYS A 56 -4.60 -9.07 -10.70
C CYS A 56 -6.10 -9.08 -10.34
N ILE A 57 -6.62 -7.97 -9.81
CA ILE A 57 -8.06 -7.86 -9.53
C ILE A 57 -8.83 -7.70 -10.85
N GLU A 58 -9.37 -8.79 -11.38
CA GLU A 58 -10.09 -8.81 -12.68
C GLU A 58 -11.61 -8.56 -12.55
N PHE A 59 -12.18 -8.79 -11.37
CA PHE A 59 -13.64 -8.84 -11.20
C PHE A 59 -14.27 -7.50 -10.77
N ASN A 60 -13.47 -6.49 -10.43
CA ASN A 60 -13.96 -5.21 -9.95
C ASN A 60 -13.16 -4.04 -10.52
N ASP A 61 -13.74 -3.41 -11.54
CA ASP A 61 -13.18 -2.23 -12.20
C ASP A 61 -12.81 -1.11 -11.23
N ARG A 62 -13.54 -0.93 -10.12
CA ARG A 62 -13.24 0.14 -9.15
C ARG A 62 -11.94 -0.10 -8.38
N PHE A 63 -11.47 -1.35 -8.30
CA PHE A 63 -10.19 -1.69 -7.68
C PHE A 63 -9.05 -1.74 -8.71
N ARG A 64 -9.38 -1.99 -9.98
CA ARG A 64 -8.44 -2.09 -11.09
C ARG A 64 -8.08 -0.74 -11.69
N TYR A 65 -9.08 0.11 -11.95
CA TYR A 65 -8.88 1.48 -12.42
C TYR A 65 -8.54 2.41 -11.27
N CYS A 66 -7.26 2.49 -10.95
CA CYS A 66 -6.76 3.36 -9.88
C CYS A 66 -5.53 4.15 -10.34
N ASP A 67 -5.03 5.00 -9.45
CA ASP A 67 -3.77 5.71 -9.66
C ASP A 67 -2.62 4.70 -9.68
N VAL A 68 -1.77 4.76 -10.70
CA VAL A 68 -0.53 3.97 -10.81
C VAL A 68 0.33 4.08 -9.54
N ALA A 69 0.33 5.23 -8.86
CA ALA A 69 1.04 5.41 -7.60
C ALA A 69 0.55 4.48 -6.48
N SER A 70 -0.71 4.03 -6.52
CA SER A 70 -1.28 3.09 -5.55
C SER A 70 -0.61 1.72 -5.62
N ASP A 71 -0.39 1.19 -6.82
CA ASP A 71 0.28 -0.10 -7.03
C ASP A 71 1.77 -0.02 -6.69
N VAL A 72 2.44 1.06 -7.13
CA VAL A 72 3.86 1.29 -6.81
C VAL A 72 4.05 1.40 -5.30
N ALA A 73 3.20 2.18 -4.63
CA ALA A 73 3.23 2.32 -3.19
C ALA A 73 2.93 1.00 -2.47
N PHE A 74 2.04 0.17 -3.01
CA PHE A 74 1.70 -1.09 -2.36
C PHE A 74 2.89 -2.07 -2.33
N LEU A 75 3.58 -2.25 -3.46
CA LEU A 75 4.79 -3.06 -3.49
C LEU A 75 5.90 -2.47 -2.62
N ALA A 76 6.10 -1.15 -2.68
CA ALA A 76 7.12 -0.51 -1.87
C ALA A 76 6.83 -0.56 -0.36
N MET A 77 5.55 -0.47 0.05
CA MET A 77 5.13 -0.66 1.45
C MET A 77 5.36 -2.10 1.91
N ASP A 78 5.10 -3.07 1.03
CA ASP A 78 5.34 -4.48 1.32
C ASP A 78 6.84 -4.79 1.49
N LEU A 79 7.69 -4.17 0.67
CA LEU A 79 9.15 -4.24 0.86
C LEU A 79 9.58 -3.60 2.18
N ASP A 80 9.00 -2.45 2.57
CA ASP A 80 9.23 -1.87 3.89
C ASP A 80 8.77 -2.82 5.02
N PHE A 81 7.66 -3.56 4.84
CA PHE A 81 7.19 -4.59 5.78
C PHE A 81 8.13 -5.80 5.89
N HIS A 82 8.97 -6.05 4.88
CA HIS A 82 9.97 -7.11 4.91
C HIS A 82 11.38 -6.62 5.29
N ASP A 83 11.51 -5.38 5.79
CA ASP A 83 12.79 -4.72 6.10
C ASP A 83 13.71 -4.57 4.87
N LEU A 84 13.11 -4.45 3.68
CA LEU A 84 13.78 -4.30 2.39
C LEU A 84 13.59 -2.89 1.82
N SER A 85 13.62 -1.87 2.67
CA SER A 85 13.34 -0.48 2.28
C SER A 85 14.27 0.04 1.18
N ASP A 86 15.52 -0.44 1.12
CA ASP A 86 16.47 -0.08 0.06
C ASP A 86 16.01 -0.58 -1.31
N LEU A 87 15.43 -1.78 -1.37
CA LEU A 87 14.82 -2.30 -2.59
C LEU A 87 13.54 -1.53 -2.95
N GLY A 88 12.76 -1.13 -1.95
CA GLY A 88 11.58 -0.28 -2.14
C GLY A 88 11.95 1.08 -2.74
N ALA A 89 12.98 1.73 -2.21
CA ALA A 89 13.51 3.00 -2.72
C ALA A 89 14.06 2.83 -4.15
N TYR A 90 14.85 1.79 -4.40
CA TYR A 90 15.36 1.48 -5.74
C TYR A 90 14.23 1.27 -6.75
N PHE A 91 13.19 0.51 -6.38
CA PHE A 91 12.02 0.28 -7.22
C PHE A 91 11.30 1.59 -7.56
N ILE A 92 11.01 2.43 -6.55
CA ILE A 92 10.35 3.73 -6.74
C ILE A 92 11.17 4.62 -7.68
N GLU A 93 12.49 4.72 -7.45
CA GLU A 93 13.38 5.54 -8.26
C GLU A 93 13.39 5.08 -9.72
N ARG A 94 13.58 3.78 -9.95
CA ARG A 94 13.59 3.20 -11.30
C ARG A 94 12.26 3.35 -12.00
N PHE A 95 11.16 3.11 -11.29
CA PHE A 95 9.82 3.29 -11.86
C PHE A 95 9.54 4.75 -12.21
N GLY A 96 9.85 5.68 -11.32
CA GLY A 96 9.68 7.12 -11.55
C GLY A 96 10.47 7.60 -12.77
N ASN A 97 11.74 7.21 -12.86
CA ASN A 97 12.61 7.55 -13.99
C ASN A 97 12.09 6.98 -15.33
N GLN A 98 11.67 5.71 -15.35
CA GLN A 98 11.22 5.05 -16.58
C GLN A 98 9.84 5.54 -17.05
N SER A 99 8.94 5.85 -16.10
CA SER A 99 7.55 6.28 -16.39
C SER A 99 7.40 7.79 -16.61
N GLY A 100 8.44 8.57 -16.29
CA GLY A 100 8.41 10.04 -16.32
C GLY A 100 7.39 10.63 -15.34
N ASP A 101 6.96 9.89 -14.31
CA ASP A 101 5.91 10.33 -13.39
C ASP A 101 6.42 11.28 -12.31
N GLN A 102 6.43 12.57 -12.64
CA GLN A 102 6.85 13.64 -11.73
C GLN A 102 5.95 13.78 -10.49
N GLY A 103 4.69 13.34 -10.58
CA GLY A 103 3.73 13.42 -9.47
C GLY A 103 3.76 12.20 -8.55
N LEU A 104 4.57 11.18 -8.87
CA LEU A 104 4.58 9.90 -8.14
C LEU A 104 4.89 10.12 -6.66
N GLY A 105 6.00 10.83 -6.38
CA GLY A 105 6.50 11.04 -5.03
C GLY A 105 5.49 11.68 -4.08
N ALA A 106 4.68 12.62 -4.58
CA ALA A 106 3.66 13.31 -3.80
C ALA A 106 2.55 12.38 -3.28
N MET A 107 2.35 11.23 -3.93
CA MET A 107 1.29 10.28 -3.60
C MET A 107 1.77 9.06 -2.80
N LEU A 108 3.08 8.82 -2.73
CA LEU A 108 3.62 7.56 -2.20
C LEU A 108 3.29 7.35 -0.73
N ASP A 109 3.59 8.32 0.15
CA ASP A 109 3.35 8.15 1.59
C ASP A 109 1.86 7.98 1.90
N PHE A 110 0.98 8.67 1.14
CA PHE A 110 -0.46 8.51 1.27
C PHE A 110 -0.90 7.09 0.94
N TYR A 111 -0.51 6.57 -0.24
CA TYR A 111 -0.91 5.22 -0.64
C TYR A 111 -0.22 4.13 0.19
N LYS A 112 1.04 4.32 0.60
CA LYS A 112 1.74 3.40 1.53
C LYS A 112 1.01 3.35 2.87
N CYS A 113 0.65 4.51 3.44
CA CYS A 113 -0.14 4.61 4.66
C CYS A 113 -1.48 3.88 4.54
N TYR A 114 -2.22 4.16 3.47
CA TYR A 114 -3.51 3.53 3.19
C TYR A 114 -3.40 1.99 3.07
N ARG A 115 -2.45 1.50 2.26
CA ARG A 115 -2.26 0.06 2.04
C ARG A 115 -1.80 -0.66 3.30
N ALA A 116 -0.87 -0.08 4.06
CA ALA A 116 -0.46 -0.62 5.35
C ALA A 116 -1.66 -0.73 6.31
N TYR A 117 -2.48 0.32 6.41
CA TYR A 117 -3.69 0.28 7.24
C TYR A 117 -4.69 -0.80 6.79
N VAL A 118 -4.91 -0.95 5.48
CA VAL A 118 -5.77 -2.01 4.92
C VAL A 118 -5.24 -3.40 5.25
N ARG A 119 -3.94 -3.68 5.07
CA ARG A 119 -3.33 -4.96 5.44
C ARG A 119 -3.44 -5.25 6.93
N GLY A 120 -3.26 -4.22 7.76
CA GLY A 120 -3.48 -4.32 9.21
C GLY A 120 -4.92 -4.76 9.54
N LYS A 121 -5.93 -4.17 8.90
CA LYS A 121 -7.34 -4.58 9.08
C LYS A 121 -7.60 -6.00 8.61
N ILE A 122 -7.07 -6.40 7.46
CA ILE A 122 -7.22 -7.77 6.94
C ILE A 122 -6.66 -8.78 7.95
N GLY A 123 -5.46 -8.54 8.48
CA GLY A 123 -4.89 -9.40 9.52
C GLY A 123 -5.78 -9.50 10.76
N LEU A 124 -6.41 -8.40 11.19
CA LEU A 124 -7.37 -8.44 12.30
C LEU A 124 -8.64 -9.25 11.97
N PHE A 125 -9.16 -9.16 10.74
CA PHE A 125 -10.30 -9.98 10.33
C PHE A 125 -9.96 -11.47 10.30
N THR A 126 -8.80 -11.84 9.74
CA THR A 126 -8.32 -13.23 9.75
C THR A 126 -8.14 -13.74 11.17
N ALA A 127 -7.56 -12.94 12.07
CA ALA A 127 -7.37 -13.32 13.47
C ALA A 127 -8.68 -13.39 14.30
N ALA A 128 -9.76 -12.77 13.82
CA ALA A 128 -11.07 -12.80 14.45
C ALA A 128 -11.94 -13.98 13.97
N ASP A 129 -11.54 -14.66 12.88
CA ASP A 129 -12.25 -15.83 12.37
C ASP A 129 -12.13 -17.00 13.37
N PRO A 130 -13.24 -17.55 13.90
CA PRO A 130 -13.21 -18.70 14.81
C PRO A 130 -12.61 -19.97 14.19
N ALA A 131 -12.53 -20.06 12.85
CA ALA A 131 -12.01 -21.22 12.14
C ALA A 131 -10.48 -21.26 12.06
N VAL A 132 -9.77 -20.17 12.35
CA VAL A 132 -8.29 -20.17 12.31
C VAL A 132 -7.69 -20.72 13.61
N ASP A 133 -6.60 -21.46 13.48
CA ASP A 133 -5.89 -21.97 14.64
C ASP A 133 -5.18 -20.84 15.44
N ALA A 134 -4.78 -21.16 16.67
CA ALA A 134 -4.17 -20.19 17.58
C ALA A 134 -2.84 -19.61 17.06
N SER A 135 -2.07 -20.39 16.28
CA SER A 135 -0.78 -19.96 15.75
C SER A 135 -0.96 -18.96 14.59
N VAL A 136 -1.89 -19.25 13.68
CA VAL A 136 -2.28 -18.36 12.58
C VAL A 136 -2.89 -17.08 13.14
N ARG A 137 -3.75 -17.19 14.15
CA ARG A 137 -4.31 -16.03 14.85
C ARG A 137 -3.22 -15.14 15.42
N GLN A 138 -2.27 -15.70 16.16
CA GLN A 138 -1.18 -14.92 16.77
C GLN A 138 -0.30 -14.24 15.72
N ALA A 139 0.10 -14.97 14.68
CA ALA A 139 0.91 -14.43 13.58
C ALA A 139 0.20 -13.24 12.88
N ASN A 140 -1.11 -13.36 12.64
CA ASN A 140 -1.90 -12.28 12.03
C ASN A 140 -2.04 -11.05 12.95
N LEU A 141 -2.14 -11.23 14.27
CA LEU A 141 -2.17 -10.12 15.22
C LEU A 141 -0.83 -9.36 15.26
N GLU A 142 0.29 -10.08 15.19
CA GLU A 142 1.64 -9.51 15.13
C GLU A 142 1.88 -8.76 13.81
N ALA A 143 1.53 -9.39 12.69
CA ALA A 143 1.59 -8.75 11.37
C ALA A 143 0.73 -7.50 11.31
N ALA A 144 -0.51 -7.56 11.82
CA ALA A 144 -1.40 -6.40 11.88
C ALA A 144 -0.80 -5.26 12.70
N ALA A 145 -0.21 -5.55 13.87
CA ALA A 145 0.47 -4.54 14.68
C ALA A 145 1.64 -3.89 13.94
N ARG A 146 2.41 -4.67 13.17
CA ARG A 146 3.51 -4.16 12.35
C ARG A 146 3.02 -3.26 11.20
N TYR A 147 1.99 -3.68 10.48
CA TYR A 147 1.37 -2.86 9.44
C TYR A 147 0.85 -1.52 9.98
N PHE A 148 0.22 -1.52 11.17
CA PHE A 148 -0.22 -0.26 11.78
C PHE A 148 0.94 0.66 12.17
N ARG A 149 2.09 0.12 12.61
CA ARG A 149 3.30 0.93 12.84
C ARG A 149 3.84 1.52 11.54
N LEU A 150 3.81 0.78 10.44
CA LEU A 150 4.19 1.32 9.13
C LEU A 150 3.25 2.46 8.72
N ALA A 151 1.94 2.26 8.80
CA ALA A 151 0.95 3.29 8.49
C ALA A 151 1.19 4.58 9.30
N ASP A 152 1.38 4.45 10.62
CA ASP A 152 1.69 5.57 11.52
C ASP A 152 3.01 6.27 11.15
N SER A 153 4.02 5.50 10.71
CA SER A 153 5.31 6.05 10.28
C SER A 153 5.20 6.90 9.01
N TYR A 154 4.41 6.49 8.02
CA TYR A 154 4.17 7.28 6.81
C TYR A 154 3.33 8.53 7.13
N ALA A 155 2.30 8.37 7.97
CA ALA A 155 1.47 9.49 8.43
C ALA A 155 2.24 10.53 9.26
N SER A 156 3.41 10.18 9.80
CA SER A 156 4.27 11.09 10.55
C SER A 156 5.34 11.78 9.70
N ARG A 157 5.55 11.34 8.45
CA ARG A 157 6.55 11.89 7.51
C ARG A 157 5.97 12.95 6.58
N GLY A 158 4.69 12.83 6.23
CA GLY A 158 3.96 13.78 5.39
C GLY A 158 3.26 14.86 6.20
#